data_AF-A0ABD3VZ92-F1
#
_entry.id   AF-A0ABD3VZ92-F1
#
_cell.length_a   1.000
_cell.length_b   1.000
_cell.length_c   1.000
_cell.angle_alpha   90.00
_cell.angle_beta   90.00
_cell.angle_gamma   90.00
#
_symmetry.space_group_name_H-M   'P 1'
#
loop_
_entity.id
_entity.type
_entity.pdbx_description
1 polymer ?
#
loop_
_entity_poly.entity_id
_entity_poly.type
_entity_poly.pdbx_seq_one_letter_code
_entity_poly.pdbx_strand_id
1 'polypeptide(L)'
;MSSFFPNMLREERIKVENFCSQTLPLYSDHQFRRTLCVPRNIFSVLLDVMKDDIKYTPHFGGRHPVQPEDKLAVFLKYIGSTDTLLDIGQLFNLTEYSVIKARRKVTEAILNRLLSTTIKWPTPQELNNVTNEFNNITAPNFPGIVGAMDGSHIAIATPLESPHSYFNRKKFHSVVLQAVCKPNLTFIDVCPGRMHDANILRRSELWNPEQLFDDADNDDPDNPRLQPVPNIIRPSNTNAMGQLKRIRITNNL
;
A
#
# COMPACT_ATOMS: atom_id res chain seq x y z
N MET A 1 -46.57 26.43 -23.70
CA MET A 1 -45.31 26.23 -24.45
C MET A 1 -44.64 24.99 -23.89
N SER A 2 -44.90 23.85 -24.51
CA SER A 2 -44.48 22.51 -24.07
C SER A 2 -43.08 22.16 -24.56
N SER A 3 -42.23 21.78 -23.61
CA SER A 3 -41.19 20.73 -23.68
C SER A 3 -40.52 20.47 -25.04
N PHE A 4 -39.36 21.08 -25.27
CA PHE A 4 -38.36 20.65 -26.26
C PHE A 4 -37.08 20.20 -25.53
N PHE A 5 -37.16 19.10 -24.79
CA PHE A 5 -35.99 18.27 -24.52
C PHE A 5 -36.34 16.86 -25.00
N PRO A 6 -35.77 16.37 -26.12
CA PRO A 6 -35.98 15.00 -26.52
C PRO A 6 -35.51 14.09 -25.38
N ASN A 7 -36.33 13.09 -25.03
CA ASN A 7 -35.98 12.05 -24.07
C ASN A 7 -34.59 11.51 -24.41
N MET A 8 -33.60 11.88 -23.61
CA MET A 8 -32.23 11.39 -23.73
C MET A 8 -32.24 9.94 -23.22
N LEU A 9 -32.77 9.04 -24.05
CA LEU A 9 -32.79 7.62 -23.78
C LEU A 9 -31.35 7.17 -23.68
N ARG A 10 -30.94 6.79 -22.47
CA ARG A 10 -29.61 6.26 -22.21
C ARG A 10 -29.44 5.00 -23.04
N GLU A 11 -28.46 4.97 -23.94
CA GLU A 11 -28.12 3.75 -24.68
C GLU A 11 -27.87 2.60 -23.71
N GLU A 12 -28.62 1.51 -23.89
CA GLU A 12 -28.42 0.28 -23.15
C GLU A 12 -27.16 -0.41 -23.67
N ARG A 13 -26.12 -0.40 -22.84
CA ARG A 13 -24.92 -1.19 -23.09
C ARG A 13 -25.14 -2.60 -22.55
N ILE A 14 -24.86 -3.62 -23.36
CA ILE A 14 -24.81 -5.02 -22.92
C ILE A 14 -23.72 -5.15 -21.85
N LYS A 15 -24.07 -5.69 -20.69
CA LYS A 15 -23.18 -5.82 -19.53
C LYS A 15 -23.41 -7.19 -18.86
N VAL A 16 -22.40 -7.68 -18.15
CA VAL A 16 -22.53 -8.93 -17.39
C VAL A 16 -23.41 -8.65 -16.16
N GLU A 17 -24.61 -9.21 -16.13
CA GLU A 17 -25.49 -9.06 -14.98
C GLU A 17 -25.05 -9.96 -13.82
N ASN A 18 -25.17 -9.46 -12.59
CA ASN A 18 -25.03 -10.24 -11.36
C ASN A 18 -23.71 -11.02 -11.21
N PHE A 19 -22.60 -10.52 -11.77
CA PHE A 19 -21.31 -11.20 -11.73
C PHE A 19 -20.89 -11.63 -10.31
N CYS A 20 -20.91 -10.72 -9.33
CA CYS A 20 -20.50 -11.05 -7.96
C CYS A 20 -21.45 -12.00 -7.24
N SER A 21 -22.75 -11.91 -7.49
CA SER A 21 -23.76 -12.71 -6.76
C SER A 21 -24.01 -14.07 -7.40
N GLN A 22 -23.79 -14.22 -8.71
CA GLN A 22 -24.10 -15.45 -9.45
C GLN A 22 -22.87 -16.13 -10.03
N THR A 23 -21.86 -15.39 -10.50
CA THR A 23 -20.71 -15.98 -11.19
C THR A 23 -19.51 -16.19 -10.26
N LEU A 24 -19.13 -15.18 -9.50
CA LEU A 24 -17.99 -15.20 -8.60
C LEU A 24 -18.05 -16.30 -7.50
N PRO A 25 -19.23 -16.69 -6.97
CA PRO A 25 -19.34 -17.81 -6.03
C PRO A 25 -19.06 -19.17 -6.69
N LEU A 26 -19.31 -19.30 -8.00
CA LEU A 26 -19.08 -20.55 -8.76
C LEU A 26 -17.61 -20.75 -9.14
N TYR A 27 -16.77 -19.72 -9.00
CA TYR A 27 -15.34 -19.83 -9.29
C TYR A 27 -14.65 -20.76 -8.30
N SER A 28 -13.80 -21.64 -8.83
CA SER A 28 -12.80 -22.32 -8.00
C SER A 28 -11.90 -21.31 -7.31
N ASP A 29 -11.25 -21.68 -6.20
CA ASP A 29 -10.35 -20.78 -5.48
C ASP A 29 -9.18 -20.28 -6.35
N HIS A 30 -8.72 -21.11 -7.28
CA HIS A 30 -7.72 -20.71 -8.25
C HIS A 30 -8.24 -19.62 -9.20
N GLN A 31 -9.44 -19.79 -9.77
CA GLN A 31 -10.07 -18.77 -10.62
C GLN A 31 -10.37 -17.48 -9.85
N PHE A 32 -10.86 -17.60 -8.61
CA PHE A 32 -11.13 -16.46 -7.74
C PHE A 32 -9.84 -15.66 -7.49
N ARG A 33 -8.77 -16.34 -7.05
CA ARG A 33 -7.48 -15.70 -6.80
C ARG A 33 -6.88 -15.09 -8.05
N ARG A 34 -7.01 -15.74 -9.21
CA ARG A 34 -6.55 -15.17 -10.49
C ARG A 34 -7.34 -13.93 -10.89
N THR A 35 -8.64 -13.89 -10.56
CA THR A 35 -9.54 -12.79 -10.95
C THR A 35 -9.39 -11.58 -10.03
N LEU A 36 -9.38 -11.79 -8.72
CA LEU A 36 -9.36 -10.72 -7.71
C LEU A 36 -8.01 -10.54 -7.01
N CYS A 37 -6.99 -11.32 -7.40
CA CYS A 37 -5.62 -11.27 -6.89
C CYS A 37 -5.45 -11.58 -5.40
N VAL A 38 -6.54 -11.96 -4.71
CA VAL A 38 -6.54 -12.36 -3.31
C VAL A 38 -7.23 -13.72 -3.12
N PRO A 39 -6.80 -14.53 -2.15
CA PRO A 39 -7.53 -15.72 -1.74
C PRO A 39 -8.96 -15.38 -1.26
N ARG A 40 -9.89 -16.32 -1.45
CA ARG A 40 -11.31 -16.15 -1.09
C ARG A 40 -11.51 -15.87 0.41
N ASN A 41 -10.76 -16.56 1.28
CA ASN A 41 -10.81 -16.32 2.72
C ASN A 41 -10.37 -14.90 3.08
N ILE A 42 -9.33 -14.36 2.42
CA ILE A 42 -8.87 -12.98 2.63
C ILE A 42 -9.92 -11.98 2.14
N PHE A 43 -10.58 -12.26 1.01
CA PHE A 43 -11.70 -11.43 0.56
C PHE A 43 -12.82 -11.36 1.61
N SER A 44 -13.23 -12.49 2.17
CA SER A 44 -14.25 -12.53 3.22
C SER A 44 -13.84 -11.74 4.47
N VAL A 45 -12.59 -11.90 4.93
CA VAL A 45 -12.06 -11.14 6.07
C VAL A 45 -12.08 -9.64 5.80
N LEU A 46 -11.59 -9.21 4.62
CA LEU A 46 -11.59 -7.80 4.23
C LEU A 46 -13.00 -7.22 4.15
N LEU A 47 -13.94 -7.99 3.60
CA LEU A 47 -15.34 -7.60 3.51
C LEU A 47 -15.94 -7.42 4.90
N ASP A 48 -15.74 -8.38 5.80
CA ASP A 48 -16.30 -8.30 7.15
C ASP A 48 -15.79 -7.10 7.95
N VAL A 49 -14.51 -6.75 7.78
CA VAL A 49 -13.91 -5.59 8.45
C VAL A 49 -14.42 -4.26 7.89
N MET A 50 -14.65 -4.17 6.57
CA MET A 50 -14.94 -2.89 5.89
C MET A 50 -16.39 -2.70 5.46
N LYS A 51 -17.25 -3.73 5.53
CA LYS A 51 -18.60 -3.71 4.94
C LYS A 51 -19.42 -2.50 5.39
N ASP A 52 -19.31 -2.09 6.65
CA ASP A 52 -20.08 -0.98 7.19
C ASP A 52 -19.58 0.38 6.68
N ASP A 53 -18.27 0.54 6.45
CA ASP A 53 -17.72 1.79 5.92
C ASP A 53 -18.00 1.95 4.43
N ILE A 54 -18.04 0.84 3.69
CA ILE A 54 -18.21 0.86 2.23
C ILE A 54 -19.68 0.76 1.80
N LYS A 55 -20.65 0.61 2.71
CA LYS A 55 -22.08 0.70 2.39
C LYS A 55 -22.43 2.09 1.83
N TYR A 56 -23.35 2.12 0.87
CA TYR A 56 -23.99 3.38 0.47
C TYR A 56 -25.32 3.53 1.18
N THR A 57 -25.68 4.77 1.49
CA THR A 57 -27.02 5.11 1.94
C THR A 57 -28.04 4.73 0.85
N PRO A 58 -29.12 4.02 1.21
CA PRO A 58 -30.23 3.81 0.29
C PRO A 58 -30.75 5.16 -0.21
N HIS A 59 -31.12 5.22 -1.48
CA HIS A 59 -31.78 6.39 -2.07
C HIS A 59 -33.06 5.95 -2.77
N PHE A 60 -34.00 6.90 -2.91
CA PHE A 60 -35.29 6.64 -3.52
C PHE A 60 -35.23 6.92 -5.02
N GLY A 61 -35.53 5.90 -5.84
CA GLY A 61 -35.47 5.96 -7.30
C GLY A 61 -34.07 5.74 -7.89
N GLY A 62 -34.02 5.38 -9.18
CA GLY A 62 -32.76 5.09 -9.88
C GLY A 62 -32.26 3.65 -9.67
N ARG A 63 -30.98 3.40 -10.01
CA ARG A 63 -30.35 2.08 -9.83
C ARG A 63 -30.02 1.86 -8.35
N HIS A 64 -30.22 0.64 -7.86
CA HIS A 64 -29.82 0.28 -6.51
C HIS A 64 -28.34 0.61 -6.25
N PRO A 65 -27.99 1.03 -5.01
CA PRO A 65 -26.61 1.25 -4.65
C PRO A 65 -25.77 -0.02 -4.85
N VAL A 66 -24.55 0.16 -5.34
CA VAL A 66 -23.57 -0.93 -5.49
C VAL A 66 -23.33 -1.59 -4.13
N GLN A 67 -23.39 -2.93 -4.07
CA GLN A 67 -23.26 -3.67 -2.82
C GLN A 67 -21.81 -3.62 -2.30
N PRO A 68 -21.58 -3.80 -0.98
CA PRO A 68 -20.25 -3.86 -0.40
C PRO A 68 -19.32 -4.87 -1.08
N GLU A 69 -19.83 -6.06 -1.37
CA GLU A 69 -19.14 -7.16 -2.05
C GLU A 69 -18.65 -6.72 -3.43
N ASP A 70 -19.54 -6.09 -4.21
CA ASP A 70 -19.23 -5.57 -5.53
C ASP A 70 -18.15 -4.49 -5.46
N LYS A 71 -18.22 -3.58 -4.49
CA LYS A 71 -17.23 -2.51 -4.34
C LYS A 71 -15.85 -3.09 -4.05
N LEU A 72 -15.78 -4.04 -3.13
CA LEU A 72 -14.52 -4.69 -2.77
C LEU A 72 -13.95 -5.47 -3.96
N ALA A 73 -14.79 -6.23 -4.67
CA ALA A 73 -14.38 -6.97 -5.86
C ALA A 73 -13.88 -6.04 -6.99
N VAL A 74 -14.61 -4.95 -7.25
CA VAL A 74 -14.20 -3.90 -8.20
C VAL A 74 -12.87 -3.28 -7.82
N PHE A 75 -12.68 -2.94 -6.53
CA PHE A 75 -11.43 -2.37 -6.04
C PHE A 75 -10.26 -3.34 -6.22
N LEU A 76 -10.42 -4.59 -5.80
CA LEU A 76 -9.38 -5.62 -5.90
C LEU A 76 -9.02 -5.94 -7.35
N LYS A 77 -10.04 -6.05 -8.21
CA LYS A 77 -9.84 -6.21 -9.66
C LYS A 77 -9.05 -5.03 -10.22
N TYR A 78 -9.39 -3.80 -9.85
CA TYR A 78 -8.73 -2.59 -10.31
C TYR A 78 -7.25 -2.51 -9.89
N ILE A 79 -6.91 -2.85 -8.65
CA ILE A 79 -5.51 -2.77 -8.18
C ILE A 79 -4.67 -3.99 -8.57
N GLY A 80 -5.31 -5.15 -8.80
CA GLY A 80 -4.63 -6.42 -9.07
C GLY A 80 -4.48 -6.75 -10.55
N SER A 81 -5.17 -6.04 -11.44
CA SER A 81 -5.13 -6.28 -12.88
C SER A 81 -4.78 -5.01 -13.67
N THR A 82 -4.44 -5.19 -14.94
CA THR A 82 -4.19 -4.09 -15.89
C THR A 82 -5.46 -3.72 -16.68
N ASP A 83 -6.63 -4.14 -16.21
CA ASP A 83 -7.90 -3.96 -16.92
C ASP A 83 -8.31 -2.48 -16.91
N THR A 84 -8.97 -2.04 -17.99
CA THR A 84 -9.45 -0.65 -18.06
C THR A 84 -10.68 -0.45 -17.17
N LEU A 85 -10.99 0.81 -16.84
CA LEU A 85 -12.23 1.15 -16.14
C LEU A 85 -13.48 0.70 -16.90
N LEU A 86 -13.40 0.65 -18.23
CA LEU A 86 -14.48 0.17 -19.11
C LEU A 86 -14.68 -1.34 -18.92
N ASP A 87 -13.60 -2.12 -18.98
CA ASP A 87 -13.66 -3.58 -18.84
C ASP A 87 -14.19 -4.00 -17.47
N ILE A 88 -13.70 -3.35 -16.40
CA ILE A 88 -14.20 -3.55 -15.04
C ILE A 88 -15.68 -3.15 -14.96
N GLY A 89 -16.06 -2.00 -15.56
CA GLY A 89 -17.45 -1.56 -15.62
C GLY A 89 -18.36 -2.56 -16.33
N GLN A 90 -17.90 -3.17 -17.42
CA GLN A 90 -18.65 -4.19 -18.16
C GLN A 90 -18.83 -5.47 -17.34
N LEU A 91 -17.77 -5.93 -16.65
CA LEU A 91 -17.78 -7.14 -15.84
C LEU A 91 -18.73 -7.03 -14.63
N PHE A 92 -18.79 -5.87 -13.98
CA PHE A 92 -19.60 -5.68 -12.76
C PHE A 92 -20.94 -4.95 -13.01
N ASN A 93 -21.35 -4.77 -14.27
CA ASN A 93 -22.55 -3.99 -14.65
C ASN A 93 -22.55 -2.52 -14.15
N LEU A 94 -21.39 -1.90 -14.07
CA LEU A 94 -21.21 -0.53 -13.58
C LEU A 94 -20.89 0.46 -14.71
N THR A 95 -21.02 1.75 -14.45
CA THR A 95 -20.38 2.78 -15.27
C THR A 95 -18.95 3.01 -14.79
N GLU A 96 -18.07 3.56 -15.63
CA GLU A 96 -16.72 3.95 -15.20
C GLU A 96 -16.77 4.88 -13.99
N TYR A 97 -17.74 5.80 -13.94
CA TYR A 97 -17.97 6.68 -12.79
C TYR A 97 -18.28 5.90 -11.50
N SER A 98 -19.17 4.89 -11.57
CA SER A 98 -19.48 4.03 -10.42
C SER A 98 -18.28 3.20 -9.98
N VAL A 99 -17.45 2.72 -10.91
CA VAL A 99 -16.18 2.04 -10.61
C VAL A 99 -15.23 2.97 -9.84
N ILE A 100 -15.04 4.20 -10.31
CA ILE A 100 -14.21 5.21 -9.64
C ILE A 100 -14.74 5.49 -8.22
N LYS A 101 -16.06 5.63 -8.07
CA LYS A 101 -16.71 5.91 -6.79
C LYS A 101 -16.53 4.74 -5.81
N ALA A 102 -16.71 3.50 -6.29
CA ALA A 102 -16.47 2.28 -5.52
C ALA A 102 -15.00 2.20 -5.06
N ARG A 103 -14.06 2.38 -6.00
CA ARG A 103 -12.62 2.40 -5.72
C ARG A 103 -12.27 3.39 -4.62
N ARG A 104 -12.69 4.66 -4.76
CA ARG A 104 -12.42 5.71 -3.76
C ARG A 104 -12.96 5.33 -2.38
N LYS A 105 -14.18 4.80 -2.34
CA LYS A 105 -14.83 4.42 -1.08
C LYS A 105 -14.09 3.29 -0.36
N VAL A 106 -13.62 2.28 -1.09
CA VAL A 106 -12.81 1.19 -0.52
C VAL A 106 -11.44 1.71 -0.09
N THR A 107 -10.79 2.59 -0.87
CA THR A 107 -9.53 3.23 -0.47
C THR A 107 -9.68 3.99 0.85
N GLU A 108 -10.74 4.80 1.01
CA GLU A 108 -11.02 5.51 2.25
C GLU A 108 -11.21 4.55 3.44
N ALA A 109 -11.95 3.46 3.25
CA ALA A 109 -12.13 2.45 4.30
C ALA A 109 -10.80 1.79 4.71
N ILE A 110 -9.95 1.44 3.74
CA ILE A 110 -8.62 0.87 3.99
C ILE A 110 -7.76 1.85 4.80
N LEU A 111 -7.69 3.11 4.36
CA LEU A 111 -6.88 4.14 5.03
C LEU A 111 -7.37 4.41 6.45
N ASN A 112 -8.68 4.44 6.67
CA ASN A 112 -9.26 4.79 7.97
C ASN A 112 -9.30 3.62 8.96
N ARG A 113 -9.48 2.38 8.49
CA ARG A 113 -9.61 1.20 9.38
C ARG A 113 -8.39 0.30 9.41
N LEU A 114 -7.82 0.00 8.25
CA LEU A 114 -6.85 -1.08 8.11
C LEU A 114 -5.42 -0.58 8.23
N LEU A 115 -5.11 0.59 7.67
CA LEU A 115 -3.73 1.07 7.63
C LEU A 115 -3.14 1.20 9.04
N SER A 116 -3.83 1.94 9.92
CA SER A 116 -3.39 2.18 11.30
C SER A 116 -3.40 0.93 12.18
N THR A 117 -4.15 -0.12 11.81
CA THR A 117 -4.25 -1.36 12.59
C THR A 117 -3.29 -2.44 12.13
N THR A 118 -2.96 -2.46 10.82
CA THR A 118 -2.20 -3.53 10.16
C THR A 118 -0.72 -3.20 10.04
N ILE A 119 -0.38 -1.95 9.68
CA ILE A 119 1.01 -1.49 9.53
C ILE A 119 1.32 -0.65 10.75
N LYS A 120 2.01 -1.26 11.71
CA LYS A 120 2.39 -0.63 12.97
C LYS A 120 3.85 -0.90 13.26
N TRP A 121 4.47 0.09 13.89
CA TRP A 121 5.75 -0.11 14.51
C TRP A 121 5.65 -1.18 15.61
N PRO A 122 6.59 -2.14 15.69
CA PRO A 122 6.53 -3.20 16.70
C PRO A 122 6.72 -2.63 18.10
N THR A 123 6.09 -3.26 19.08
CA THR A 123 6.30 -2.96 20.50
C THR A 123 7.74 -3.31 20.94
N PRO A 124 8.26 -2.77 22.05
CA PRO A 124 9.61 -3.10 22.54
C PRO A 124 9.85 -4.61 22.71
N GLN A 125 8.83 -5.37 23.11
CA GLN A 125 8.92 -6.82 23.24
C GLN A 125 9.04 -7.50 21.88
N GLU A 126 8.25 -7.06 20.89
CA GLU A 126 8.31 -7.58 19.52
C GLU A 126 9.63 -7.20 18.82
N LEU A 127 10.18 -6.00 19.10
CA LEU A 127 11.47 -5.57 18.55
C LEU A 127 12.61 -6.50 18.95
N ASN A 128 12.60 -7.06 20.16
CA ASN A 128 13.59 -8.07 20.57
C ASN A 128 13.49 -9.33 19.70
N ASN A 129 12.27 -9.79 19.42
CA ASN A 129 12.06 -10.96 18.56
C ASN A 129 12.51 -10.67 17.13
N VAL A 130 12.15 -9.50 16.58
CA VAL A 130 12.58 -9.06 15.24
C VAL A 130 14.11 -8.96 15.16
N THR A 131 14.75 -8.44 16.21
CA THR A 131 16.22 -8.36 16.30
C THR A 131 16.86 -9.73 16.27
N ASN A 132 16.33 -10.68 17.02
CA ASN A 132 16.82 -12.05 17.02
C ASN A 132 16.61 -12.72 15.65
N GLU A 133 15.47 -12.51 15.02
CA GLU A 133 15.19 -13.01 13.67
C GLU A 133 16.17 -12.45 12.64
N PHE A 134 16.48 -11.15 12.69
CA PHE A 134 17.49 -10.56 11.80
C PHE A 134 18.89 -11.10 12.09
N ASN A 135 19.30 -11.19 13.36
CA ASN A 135 20.60 -11.73 13.74
C ASN A 135 20.83 -13.15 13.20
N ASN A 136 19.77 -13.96 13.05
CA ASN A 136 19.84 -15.31 12.48
C ASN A 136 20.08 -15.32 10.96
N ILE A 137 19.73 -14.26 10.24
CA ILE A 137 19.81 -14.19 8.77
C ILE A 137 20.88 -13.21 8.26
N THR A 138 21.42 -12.34 9.11
CA THR A 138 22.43 -11.36 8.74
C THR A 138 23.82 -11.75 9.22
N ALA A 139 24.86 -11.22 8.55
CA ALA A 139 26.24 -11.41 8.97
C ALA A 139 26.48 -10.82 10.38
N PRO A 140 27.46 -11.35 11.15
CA PRO A 140 27.76 -10.91 12.52
C PRO A 140 28.04 -9.41 12.68
N ASN A 141 28.38 -8.73 11.59
CA ASN A 141 28.77 -7.32 11.58
C ASN A 141 27.58 -6.34 11.66
N PHE A 142 26.34 -6.82 11.61
CA PHE A 142 25.14 -5.98 11.71
C PHE A 142 24.21 -6.39 12.86
N PRO A 143 24.64 -6.34 14.13
CA PRO A 143 23.76 -6.60 15.26
C PRO A 143 22.70 -5.49 15.43
N GLY A 144 21.59 -5.84 16.09
CA GLY A 144 20.57 -4.89 16.55
C GLY A 144 19.61 -4.41 15.46
N ILE A 145 19.41 -5.17 14.39
CA ILE A 145 18.53 -4.77 13.28
C ILE A 145 17.07 -4.97 13.68
N VAL A 146 16.26 -3.94 13.53
CA VAL A 146 14.81 -3.98 13.79
C VAL A 146 13.95 -3.85 12.54
N GLY A 147 14.57 -3.60 11.38
CA GLY A 147 13.86 -3.51 10.11
C GLY A 147 14.80 -3.37 8.92
N ALA A 148 14.33 -3.81 7.75
CA ALA A 148 14.94 -3.51 6.48
C ALA A 148 14.10 -2.47 5.74
N MET A 149 14.74 -1.41 5.24
CA MET A 149 14.06 -0.30 4.59
C MET A 149 14.51 -0.15 3.15
N ASP A 150 13.54 0.10 2.28
CA ASP A 150 13.80 0.43 0.89
C ASP A 150 12.75 1.40 0.33
N GLY A 151 13.11 2.08 -0.76
CA GLY A 151 12.25 3.01 -1.50
C GLY A 151 11.92 2.48 -2.89
N SER A 152 10.66 2.52 -3.28
CA SER A 152 10.21 2.11 -4.62
C SER A 152 9.49 3.24 -5.35
N HIS A 153 9.86 3.46 -6.61
CA HIS A 153 9.23 4.44 -7.48
C HIS A 153 7.97 3.85 -8.15
N ILE A 154 6.79 4.36 -7.77
CA ILE A 154 5.51 4.04 -8.38
C ILE A 154 5.24 5.07 -9.48
N ALA A 155 5.19 4.61 -10.74
CA ALA A 155 4.93 5.48 -11.88
C ALA A 155 3.54 6.13 -11.78
N ILE A 156 3.47 7.41 -12.13
CA ILE A 156 2.22 8.18 -12.20
C ILE A 156 2.13 8.92 -13.53
N ALA A 157 0.90 9.24 -13.94
CA ALA A 157 0.70 10.25 -14.97
C ALA A 157 1.30 11.59 -14.51
N THR A 158 1.75 12.40 -15.46
CA THR A 158 2.29 13.74 -15.18
C THR A 158 1.27 14.53 -14.36
N PRO A 159 1.59 14.92 -13.11
CA PRO A 159 0.67 15.66 -12.29
C PRO A 159 0.51 17.08 -12.84
N LEU A 160 -0.71 17.62 -12.75
CA LEU A 160 -1.01 18.99 -13.16
C LEU A 160 -0.30 20.01 -12.26
N GLU A 161 -0.15 19.67 -10.97
CA GLU A 161 0.50 20.49 -9.96
C GLU A 161 1.92 20.01 -9.70
N SER A 162 2.89 20.93 -9.79
CA SER A 162 4.30 20.70 -9.47
C SER A 162 4.90 19.44 -10.16
N PRO A 163 4.80 19.29 -11.50
CA PRO A 163 5.29 18.09 -12.22
C PRO A 163 6.76 17.77 -11.94
N HIS A 164 7.60 18.80 -11.84
CA HIS A 164 9.01 18.65 -11.51
C HIS A 164 9.28 17.94 -10.18
N SER A 165 8.39 18.08 -9.18
CA SER A 165 8.54 17.43 -7.87
C SER A 165 8.37 15.90 -7.91
N TYR A 166 7.81 15.38 -9.00
CA TYR A 166 7.60 13.93 -9.20
C TYR A 166 8.49 13.35 -10.29
N PHE A 167 9.27 14.20 -10.98
CA PHE A 167 10.15 13.74 -12.05
C PHE A 167 11.42 13.12 -11.47
N ASN A 168 11.65 11.84 -11.74
CA ASN A 168 12.76 11.09 -11.17
C ASN A 168 14.00 11.05 -12.09
N ARG A 169 15.11 10.52 -11.58
CA ARG A 169 16.38 10.36 -12.33
C ARG A 169 16.28 9.43 -13.54
N LYS A 170 15.29 8.53 -13.54
CA LYS A 170 14.99 7.62 -14.66
C LYS A 170 14.10 8.29 -15.73
N LYS A 171 13.91 9.61 -15.65
CA LYS A 171 13.20 10.45 -16.62
C LYS A 171 11.70 10.13 -16.76
N PHE A 172 11.04 9.72 -15.67
CA PHE A 172 9.58 9.58 -15.63
C PHE A 172 8.98 10.16 -14.34
N HIS A 173 7.67 10.42 -14.33
CA HIS A 173 6.95 10.90 -13.15
C HIS A 173 6.58 9.75 -12.22
N SER A 174 6.88 9.88 -10.93
CA SER A 174 6.63 8.84 -9.94
C SER A 174 6.38 9.41 -8.55
N VAL A 175 5.61 8.67 -7.76
CA VAL A 175 5.58 8.79 -6.29
C VAL A 175 6.55 7.77 -5.72
N VAL A 176 7.24 8.10 -4.64
CA VAL A 176 8.10 7.14 -3.95
C VAL A 176 7.32 6.54 -2.78
N LEU A 177 7.39 5.21 -2.65
CA LEU A 177 6.91 4.46 -1.49
C LEU A 177 8.14 3.99 -0.71
N GLN A 178 8.40 4.59 0.44
CA GLN A 178 9.37 4.06 1.39
C GLN A 178 8.65 3.10 2.32
N ALA A 179 9.23 1.93 2.57
CA ALA A 179 8.67 0.96 3.50
C ALA A 179 9.76 0.32 4.35
N VAL A 180 9.41 -0.02 5.58
CA VAL A 180 10.23 -0.83 6.49
C VAL A 180 9.56 -2.18 6.68
N CYS A 181 10.30 -3.26 6.57
CA CYS A 181 9.80 -4.62 6.76
C CYS A 181 10.60 -5.43 7.79
N LYS A 182 9.90 -6.42 8.35
CA LYS A 182 10.47 -7.49 9.19
C LYS A 182 11.10 -8.60 8.33
N PRO A 183 11.85 -9.54 8.91
CA PRO A 183 12.47 -10.66 8.19
C PRO A 183 11.46 -11.52 7.42
N ASN A 184 10.23 -11.64 7.92
CA ASN A 184 9.13 -12.33 7.27
C ASN A 184 8.44 -11.53 6.14
N LEU A 185 9.05 -10.45 5.67
CA LEU A 185 8.57 -9.57 4.59
C LEU A 185 7.26 -8.81 4.90
N THR A 186 6.85 -8.74 6.16
CA THR A 186 5.70 -7.92 6.57
C THR A 186 6.12 -6.48 6.82
N PHE A 187 5.33 -5.53 6.29
CA PHE A 187 5.58 -4.10 6.50
C PHE A 187 5.20 -3.66 7.91
N ILE A 188 6.06 -2.85 8.52
CA ILE A 188 5.87 -2.24 9.85
C ILE A 188 5.81 -0.72 9.80
N ASP A 189 6.32 -0.12 8.72
CA ASP A 189 6.14 1.29 8.41
C ASP A 189 6.05 1.47 6.89
N VAL A 190 5.22 2.42 6.45
CA VAL A 190 5.06 2.79 5.04
C VAL A 190 4.82 4.29 4.93
N CYS A 191 5.72 4.98 4.23
CA CYS A 191 5.67 6.42 4.02
C CYS A 191 5.67 6.74 2.51
N PRO A 192 4.54 7.22 1.94
CA PRO A 192 4.51 7.74 0.60
C PRO A 192 5.09 9.17 0.56
N GLY A 193 5.88 9.48 -0.45
CA GLY A 193 6.55 10.77 -0.54
C GLY A 193 6.71 11.32 -1.95
N ARG A 194 6.89 12.64 -2.00
CA ARG A 194 7.35 13.38 -3.17
C ARG A 194 8.87 13.54 -3.00
N MET A 195 9.67 13.27 -4.04
CA MET A 195 11.15 13.34 -4.05
C MET A 195 11.90 12.13 -3.42
N HIS A 196 13.24 12.12 -3.55
CA HIS A 196 14.15 11.01 -3.20
C HIS A 196 13.98 10.43 -1.78
N ASP A 197 14.23 9.12 -1.62
CA ASP A 197 14.12 8.33 -0.37
C ASP A 197 14.73 9.03 0.86
N ALA A 198 15.90 9.67 0.72
CA ALA A 198 16.54 10.39 1.81
C ALA A 198 15.70 11.56 2.36
N ASN A 199 14.89 12.21 1.52
CA ASN A 199 13.98 13.28 1.94
C ASN A 199 12.69 12.74 2.56
N ILE A 200 12.29 11.52 2.21
CA ILE A 200 11.14 10.85 2.80
C ILE A 200 11.48 10.39 4.20
N LEU A 201 12.63 9.73 4.35
CA LEU A 201 13.17 9.39 5.66
C LEU A 201 13.22 10.64 6.56
N ARG A 202 13.81 11.75 6.08
CA ARG A 202 13.85 13.05 6.81
C ARG A 202 12.51 13.58 7.28
N ARG A 203 11.42 13.18 6.63
CA ARG A 203 10.05 13.60 6.95
C ARG A 203 9.25 12.53 7.68
N SER A 204 9.77 11.32 7.77
CA SER A 204 9.18 10.22 8.54
C SER A 204 9.51 10.37 10.02
N GLU A 205 8.66 9.79 10.86
CA GLU A 205 8.87 9.71 12.31
C GLU A 205 10.14 8.89 12.68
N LEU A 206 10.71 8.18 11.70
CA LEU A 206 11.93 7.39 11.85
C LEU A 206 13.24 8.20 11.77
N TRP A 207 13.20 9.49 11.38
CA TRP A 207 14.42 10.28 11.22
C TRP A 207 14.87 10.97 12.52
N ASN A 208 16.07 10.63 12.96
CA ASN A 208 16.83 11.41 13.93
C ASN A 208 18.20 11.83 13.36
N PRO A 209 18.45 13.14 13.11
CA PRO A 209 19.69 13.64 12.48
C PRO A 209 20.97 13.34 13.28
N GLU A 210 20.88 13.08 14.59
CA GLU A 210 22.05 12.88 15.46
C GLU A 210 22.72 11.50 15.34
N GLN A 211 22.11 10.52 14.65
CA GLN A 211 22.59 9.11 14.72
C GLN A 211 22.68 8.38 13.36
N LEU A 212 22.50 9.10 12.25
CA LEU A 212 22.33 8.51 10.91
C LEU A 212 23.63 8.14 10.19
N PHE A 213 24.78 8.64 10.66
CA PHE A 213 26.08 8.39 10.05
C PHE A 213 27.17 8.48 11.13
N ASP A 214 27.24 7.49 12.02
CA ASP A 214 28.55 7.12 12.58
C ASP A 214 29.25 6.25 11.52
N ASP A 215 29.62 6.88 10.40
CA ASP A 215 30.64 6.35 9.50
C ASP A 215 31.97 6.88 10.08
N ALA A 216 32.81 5.95 10.57
CA ALA A 216 34.17 6.10 11.10
C ALA A 216 34.33 6.18 12.64
N ASP A 217 35.08 5.21 13.17
CA ASP A 217 35.93 5.28 14.37
C ASP A 217 35.30 5.13 15.76
N ASN A 218 34.44 4.13 16.00
CA ASN A 218 34.21 3.61 17.35
C ASN A 218 34.06 2.08 17.37
N ASP A 219 35.08 1.37 16.86
CA ASP A 219 35.34 -0.04 17.20
C ASP A 219 36.04 -0.13 18.58
N ASP A 220 35.49 0.55 19.60
CA ASP A 220 35.89 0.34 20.98
C ASP A 220 34.93 -0.67 21.62
N PRO A 221 35.36 -1.93 21.84
CA PRO A 221 34.51 -2.97 22.44
C PRO A 221 34.10 -2.65 23.88
N ASP A 222 34.73 -1.68 24.55
CA ASP A 222 34.41 -1.27 25.93
C ASP A 222 33.60 0.03 26.02
N ASN A 223 33.10 0.60 24.91
CA ASN A 223 32.33 1.84 24.96
C ASN A 223 30.93 1.63 25.57
N PRO A 224 30.65 2.17 26.78
CA PRO A 224 29.38 1.95 27.49
C PRO A 224 28.18 2.67 26.84
N ARG A 225 28.39 3.46 25.77
CA ARG A 225 27.34 4.07 24.95
C ARG A 225 26.82 3.17 23.83
N LEU A 226 27.47 2.03 23.59
CA LEU A 226 26.99 0.97 22.69
C LEU A 226 25.92 0.13 23.40
N GLN A 227 24.86 0.77 23.92
CA GLN A 227 23.62 0.02 24.11
C GLN A 227 23.14 -0.44 22.72
N PRO A 228 22.48 -1.60 22.58
CA PRO A 228 21.94 -2.04 21.30
C PRO A 228 20.85 -1.06 20.86
N VAL A 229 21.27 -0.01 20.16
CA VAL A 229 20.38 0.96 19.55
C VAL A 229 19.70 0.28 18.37
N PRO A 230 18.35 0.33 18.30
CA PRO A 230 17.61 -0.24 17.19
C PRO A 230 18.13 0.30 15.85
N ASN A 231 18.45 -0.61 14.94
CA ASN A 231 19.00 -0.28 13.64
C ASN A 231 18.03 -0.65 12.51
N ILE A 232 17.75 0.27 11.59
CA ILE A 232 17.25 -0.07 10.26
C ILE A 232 18.44 -0.28 9.32
N ILE A 233 18.36 -1.30 8.47
CA ILE A 233 19.30 -1.48 7.36
C ILE A 233 18.70 -1.00 6.04
N ARG A 234 19.52 -0.43 5.18
CA ARG A 234 19.18 -0.14 3.78
C ARG A 234 20.27 -0.67 2.83
N PRO A 235 19.92 -1.16 1.63
CA PRO A 235 20.91 -1.49 0.61
C PRO A 235 21.64 -0.22 0.13
N SER A 236 22.96 -0.29 -0.08
CA SER A 236 23.70 0.83 -0.66
C SER A 236 23.54 0.87 -2.19
N ASN A 237 23.36 2.08 -2.73
CA ASN A 237 23.23 2.33 -4.17
C ASN A 237 24.58 2.37 -4.91
N THR A 238 25.68 1.99 -4.26
CA THR A 238 27.01 1.93 -4.87
C THR A 238 27.21 0.56 -5.49
N ASN A 239 27.61 0.52 -6.77
CA ASN A 239 27.83 -0.67 -7.60
C ASN A 239 28.95 -1.62 -7.14
N ALA A 240 29.27 -1.66 -5.85
CA ALA A 240 30.23 -2.60 -5.26
C ALA A 240 29.49 -3.45 -4.23
N MET A 241 29.34 -4.75 -4.53
CA MET A 241 28.90 -5.83 -3.64
C MET A 241 28.11 -5.40 -2.38
N GLY A 242 26.78 -5.34 -2.48
CA GLY A 242 25.86 -5.61 -1.36
C GLY A 242 26.14 -4.92 -0.01
N GLN A 243 26.78 -3.76 0.03
CA GLN A 243 27.08 -3.09 1.30
C GLN A 243 25.77 -2.53 1.88
N LEU A 244 25.43 -2.91 3.11
CA LEU A 244 24.29 -2.36 3.85
C LEU A 244 24.72 -1.11 4.62
N LYS A 245 23.86 -0.09 4.67
CA LYS A 245 24.05 1.07 5.56
C LYS A 245 23.13 0.95 6.77
N ARG A 246 23.69 1.20 7.95
CA ARG A 246 22.98 1.22 9.22
C ARG A 246 22.34 2.60 9.45
N ILE A 247 21.10 2.62 9.94
CA ILE A 247 20.37 3.80 10.38
C ILE A 247 19.93 3.53 11.82
N ARG A 248 20.43 4.29 12.79
CA ARG A 248 19.99 4.18 14.18
C ARG A 248 18.66 4.91 14.39
N ILE A 249 17.77 4.33 15.18
CA ILE A 249 16.46 4.89 15.55
C ILE A 249 16.42 5.15 17.06
N THR A 250 15.70 6.18 17.50
CA THR A 250 15.51 6.50 18.92
C THR A 250 14.30 5.82 19.55
N ASN A 251 14.32 5.71 20.89
CA ASN A 251 13.28 5.11 21.74
C ASN A 251 11.99 5.95 21.89
N ASN A 252 11.68 6.85 20.95
CA ASN A 252 10.48 7.71 21.01
C ASN A 252 9.44 7.33 19.94
N LEU A 253 9.39 6.05 19.56
CA LEU A 253 8.29 5.46 18.77
C LEU A 253 7.25 4.84 19.70
#